data_AF-L7ZYV8-F1
#
_entry.id   AF-L7ZYV8-F1
#
_cell.length_a   1.000
_cell.length_b   1.000
_cell.length_c   1.000
_cell.angle_alpha   90.00
_cell.angle_beta   90.00
_cell.angle_gamma   90.00
#
_symmetry.space_group_name_H-M   'P 1'
#
loop_
_entity.id
_entity.type
_entity.pdbx_description
1 polymer ?
#
loop_
_entity_poly.entity_id
_entity_poly.type
_entity_poly.pdbx_seq_one_letter_code
_entity_poly.pdbx_strand_id
1 'polypeptide(L)'
;MGEAERRLEELGQWREEDPKERLEQLNERLAVEDAYYRAAEDERARERYYRHLPLEGDGLMLFVRYHELAAHTHKRRLPYFFSKDEYLYTWVDLHPDGTVRSLYSGERKDPRTLIVQDVETMKRRYEEFRQLLRRTKNGWGDVHERVNTIEQQWKFNAEHVVPQSWFGAREPMKGDLHHLFVCQPECNTMRSNFPYADFPFYNPEDPDEQIQNRCGVVHNGYFEPEYGKGTAARAMLYFLLRYPKAIAKSFRRKIDIPLLVRWHEQFPPTVYEHHRNSAIFFIQGNRNPFIDFPELAGRMVFPFEGAL
;
A
#
# COMPACT_ATOMS: atom_id res chain seq x y z
N MET A 1 -0.63 -18.34 25.80
CA MET A 1 -1.58 -17.52 25.05
C MET A 1 -1.55 -17.95 23.60
N GLY A 2 -2.63 -18.58 23.14
CA GLY A 2 -2.76 -18.98 21.74
C GLY A 2 -2.84 -17.75 20.83
N GLU A 3 -2.48 -17.89 19.55
CA GLU A 3 -2.60 -16.82 18.55
C GLU A 3 -4.02 -16.22 18.49
N ALA A 4 -5.05 -17.06 18.67
CA ALA A 4 -6.45 -16.63 18.72
C ALA A 4 -6.79 -15.75 19.94
N GLU A 5 -6.17 -15.99 21.11
CA GLU A 5 -6.37 -15.17 22.30
C GLU A 5 -5.72 -13.80 22.14
N ARG A 6 -4.50 -13.75 21.60
CA ARG A 6 -3.82 -12.49 21.24
C ARG A 6 -4.64 -11.67 20.24
N ARG A 7 -5.19 -12.32 19.21
CA ARG A 7 -6.06 -11.64 18.22
C ARG A 7 -7.37 -11.15 18.83
N LEU A 8 -7.96 -11.88 19.78
CA LEU A 8 -9.15 -11.39 20.49
C LEU A 8 -8.80 -10.21 21.42
N GLU A 9 -7.68 -10.28 22.13
CA GLU A 9 -7.19 -9.16 22.96
C GLU A 9 -6.92 -7.92 22.12
N GLU A 10 -6.26 -8.09 20.96
CA GLU A 10 -6.13 -7.05 19.94
C GLU A 10 -7.53 -6.52 19.62
N LEU A 11 -8.42 -7.30 18.97
CA LEU A 11 -9.79 -6.89 18.59
C LEU A 11 -10.61 -6.26 19.75
N GLY A 12 -10.36 -6.67 20.99
CA GLY A 12 -11.03 -6.17 22.19
C GLY A 12 -10.60 -4.76 22.60
N GLN A 13 -9.33 -4.39 22.41
CA GLN A 13 -8.87 -3.01 22.58
C GLN A 13 -9.59 -2.05 21.61
N TRP A 14 -9.95 -2.55 20.43
CA TRP A 14 -10.60 -1.77 19.36
C TRP A 14 -12.14 -1.71 19.46
N ARG A 15 -12.76 -2.40 20.42
CA ARG A 15 -14.23 -2.31 20.63
C ARG A 15 -14.67 -0.89 20.99
N GLU A 16 -13.79 -0.13 21.62
CA GLU A 16 -14.06 1.21 22.13
C GLU A 16 -13.72 2.31 21.12
N GLU A 17 -13.15 1.98 19.95
CA GLU A 17 -12.91 2.99 18.92
C GLU A 17 -14.22 3.51 18.36
N ASP A 18 -14.46 4.80 18.59
CA ASP A 18 -15.57 5.54 18.02
C ASP A 18 -15.18 5.99 16.60
N PRO A 19 -15.89 5.59 15.54
CA PRO A 19 -15.70 6.15 14.20
C PRO A 19 -15.73 7.68 14.21
N LYS A 20 -16.39 8.29 15.21
CA LYS A 20 -16.43 9.73 15.42
C LYS A 20 -15.05 10.36 15.50
N GLU A 21 -14.06 9.78 16.19
CA GLU A 21 -12.72 10.40 16.31
C GLU A 21 -12.01 10.43 14.96
N ARG A 22 -12.06 9.33 14.20
CA ARG A 22 -11.50 9.28 12.83
C ARG A 22 -12.23 10.20 11.86
N LEU A 23 -13.55 10.32 11.99
CA LEU A 23 -14.35 11.24 11.19
C LEU A 23 -14.09 12.70 11.57
N GLU A 24 -13.89 13.01 12.85
CA GLU A 24 -13.49 14.34 13.34
C GLU A 24 -12.11 14.70 12.77
N GLN A 25 -11.11 13.83 12.89
CA GLN A 25 -9.79 14.04 12.30
C GLN A 25 -9.84 14.26 10.78
N LEU A 26 -10.65 13.47 10.06
CA LEU A 26 -10.87 13.65 8.63
C LEU A 26 -11.53 15.02 8.34
N ASN A 27 -12.56 15.40 9.09
CA ASN A 27 -13.27 16.67 8.90
C ASN A 27 -12.36 17.86 9.19
N GLU A 28 -11.53 17.79 10.24
CA GLU A 28 -10.53 18.82 10.54
C GLU A 28 -9.56 19.02 9.36
N ARG A 29 -9.05 17.93 8.78
CA ARG A 29 -8.15 17.99 7.61
C ARG A 29 -8.83 18.58 6.38
N LEU A 30 -10.08 18.19 6.12
CA LEU A 30 -10.87 18.70 4.99
C LEU A 30 -11.31 20.15 5.16
N ALA A 31 -11.35 20.67 6.39
CA ALA A 31 -11.75 22.04 6.69
C ALA A 31 -10.62 23.06 6.46
N VAL A 32 -9.36 22.62 6.33
CA VAL A 32 -8.23 23.53 6.08
C VAL A 32 -8.07 23.76 4.57
N GLU A 33 -8.64 24.85 4.08
CA GLU A 33 -8.44 25.32 2.71
C GLU A 33 -6.94 25.53 2.40
N ASP A 34 -6.51 25.19 1.18
CA ASP A 34 -5.12 25.28 0.68
C ASP A 34 -4.04 24.46 1.40
N ALA A 35 -4.40 23.59 2.36
CA ALA A 35 -3.42 22.80 3.11
C ALA A 35 -3.16 21.39 2.58
N TYR A 36 -3.83 20.96 1.50
CA TYR A 36 -3.73 19.59 0.98
C TYR A 36 -2.27 19.18 0.71
N TYR A 37 -1.52 19.99 -0.04
CA TYR A 37 -0.10 19.71 -0.31
C TYR A 37 0.76 20.97 -0.25
N ARG A 38 1.68 21.00 0.72
CA ARG A 38 2.59 22.13 0.94
C ARG A 38 3.91 21.92 0.21
N ALA A 39 3.91 22.17 -1.11
CA ALA A 39 5.05 21.90 -1.99
C ALA A 39 6.39 22.48 -1.49
N ALA A 40 6.42 23.73 -1.02
CA ALA A 40 7.65 24.36 -0.54
C ALA A 40 8.19 23.75 0.77
N GLU A 41 7.32 23.27 1.66
CA GLU A 41 7.75 22.56 2.87
C GLU A 41 8.28 21.17 2.53
N ASP A 42 7.60 20.48 1.61
CA ASP A 42 7.99 19.17 1.14
C ASP A 42 9.31 19.19 0.38
N GLU A 43 9.54 20.19 -0.47
CA GLU A 43 10.81 20.38 -1.17
C GLU A 43 11.98 20.54 -0.19
N ARG A 44 11.85 21.41 0.82
CA ARG A 44 12.86 21.57 1.87
C ARG A 44 13.08 20.28 2.67
N ALA A 45 12.02 19.50 2.90
CA ALA A 45 12.13 18.20 3.58
C ALA A 45 12.87 17.18 2.72
N ARG A 46 12.55 17.10 1.43
CA ARG A 46 13.22 16.27 0.42
C ARG A 46 14.70 16.60 0.34
N GLU A 47 15.07 17.87 0.16
CA GLU A 47 16.47 18.32 0.11
C GLU A 47 17.25 17.88 1.36
N ARG A 48 16.68 18.12 2.56
CA ARG A 48 17.33 17.70 3.81
C ARG A 48 17.46 16.18 3.92
N TYR A 49 16.46 15.43 3.48
CA TYR A 49 16.42 13.97 3.57
C TYR A 49 17.46 13.32 2.65
N TYR A 50 17.68 13.87 1.44
CA TYR A 50 18.60 13.34 0.45
C TYR A 50 19.95 14.06 0.36
N ARG A 51 20.23 15.05 1.22
CA ARG A 51 21.39 15.98 1.13
C ARG A 51 22.79 15.37 0.95
N HIS A 52 22.97 14.08 1.25
CA HIS A 52 24.26 13.38 1.14
C HIS A 52 24.27 12.28 0.09
N LEU A 53 23.22 12.19 -0.73
CA LEU A 53 23.05 11.14 -1.72
C LEU A 53 23.28 11.69 -3.13
N PRO A 54 23.98 10.92 -3.98
CA PRO A 54 24.09 11.27 -5.38
C PRO A 54 22.78 10.95 -6.13
N LEU A 55 22.51 11.70 -7.19
CA LEU A 55 21.45 11.38 -8.17
C LEU A 55 21.99 10.63 -9.39
N GLU A 56 23.32 10.60 -9.55
CA GLU A 56 24.03 10.04 -10.69
C GLU A 56 25.18 9.14 -10.24
N GLY A 57 25.62 8.26 -11.13
CA GLY A 57 26.74 7.34 -10.90
C GLY A 57 26.38 5.90 -11.20
N ASP A 58 27.16 4.98 -10.65
CA ASP A 58 26.94 3.54 -10.80
C ASP A 58 25.57 3.12 -10.23
N GLY A 59 24.78 2.41 -11.03
CA GLY A 59 23.40 2.06 -10.70
C GLY A 59 23.24 1.13 -9.49
N LEU A 60 24.22 0.25 -9.24
CA LEU A 60 24.20 -0.62 -8.06
C LEU A 60 24.58 0.18 -6.80
N MET A 61 25.55 1.09 -6.91
CA MET A 61 25.88 2.01 -5.81
C MET A 61 24.73 2.96 -5.47
N LEU A 62 24.00 3.45 -6.48
CA LEU A 62 22.74 4.19 -6.25
C LEU A 62 21.75 3.31 -5.48
N PHE A 63 21.52 2.07 -5.92
CA PHE A 63 20.63 1.15 -5.20
C PHE A 63 21.04 1.00 -3.73
N VAL A 64 22.30 0.68 -3.44
CA VAL A 64 22.80 0.44 -2.08
C VAL A 64 22.55 1.65 -1.18
N ARG A 65 22.95 2.85 -1.63
CA ARG A 65 22.86 4.05 -0.80
C ARG A 65 21.40 4.46 -0.51
N TYR A 66 20.52 4.34 -1.50
CA TYR A 66 19.09 4.65 -1.31
C TYR A 66 18.37 3.57 -0.50
N HIS A 67 18.77 2.30 -0.64
CA HIS A 67 18.29 1.20 0.21
C HIS A 67 18.63 1.49 1.68
N GLU A 68 19.90 1.80 1.97
CA GLU A 68 20.36 2.12 3.33
C GLU A 68 19.59 3.29 3.92
N LEU A 69 19.41 4.37 3.14
CA LEU A 69 18.61 5.53 3.54
C LEU A 69 17.18 5.14 3.90
N ALA A 70 16.46 4.51 2.98
CA ALA A 70 15.07 4.12 3.21
C ALA A 70 14.94 3.13 4.37
N ALA A 71 15.93 2.25 4.56
CA ALA A 71 15.97 1.30 5.66
C ALA A 71 16.18 1.96 7.03
N HIS A 72 17.13 2.88 7.14
CA HIS A 72 17.49 3.52 8.41
C HIS A 72 16.49 4.61 8.82
N THR A 73 15.80 5.24 7.86
CA THR A 73 14.84 6.32 8.12
C THR A 73 13.43 5.81 8.39
N HIS A 74 13.10 4.57 8.05
CA HIS A 74 11.84 3.93 8.44
C HIS A 74 11.84 3.61 9.94
N LYS A 75 11.70 4.68 10.75
CA LYS A 75 11.81 4.70 12.21
C LYS A 75 10.51 4.25 12.88
N ARG A 76 9.37 4.69 12.36
CA ARG A 76 8.05 4.35 12.89
C ARG A 76 7.44 3.25 12.04
N ARG A 77 7.65 2.01 12.48
CA ARG A 77 7.18 0.78 11.82
C ARG A 77 5.79 0.43 12.37
N LEU A 78 4.79 1.09 11.82
CA LEU A 78 3.42 0.96 12.28
C LEU A 78 2.85 -0.41 11.88
N PRO A 79 2.10 -1.09 12.77
CA PRO A 79 1.34 -2.28 12.39
C PRO A 79 0.31 -1.98 11.30
N TYR A 80 0.01 -2.96 10.45
CA TYR A 80 -0.91 -2.79 9.32
C TYR A 80 -2.27 -2.19 9.67
N PHE A 81 -2.91 -2.67 10.73
CA PHE A 81 -4.22 -2.16 11.13
C PHE A 81 -4.12 -0.65 11.41
N PHE A 82 -3.10 -0.22 12.16
CA PHE A 82 -2.92 1.18 12.54
C PHE A 82 -2.61 2.05 11.33
N SER A 83 -1.71 1.60 10.45
CA SER A 83 -1.41 2.32 9.20
C SER A 83 -2.67 2.54 8.36
N LYS A 84 -3.49 1.50 8.20
CA LYS A 84 -4.73 1.56 7.41
C LYS A 84 -5.79 2.44 8.07
N ASP A 85 -6.09 2.17 9.33
CA ASP A 85 -7.22 2.76 10.05
C ASP A 85 -7.02 4.24 10.38
N GLU A 86 -5.79 4.62 10.75
CA GLU A 86 -5.50 5.97 11.24
C GLU A 86 -5.01 6.92 10.16
N TYR A 87 -4.40 6.40 9.09
CA TYR A 87 -3.70 7.26 8.13
C TYR A 87 -4.12 7.06 6.68
N LEU A 88 -4.43 5.82 6.26
CA LEU A 88 -4.65 5.55 4.84
C LEU A 88 -5.86 6.35 4.32
N TYR A 89 -7.05 6.16 4.88
CA TYR A 89 -8.25 6.82 4.35
C TYR A 89 -8.46 8.26 4.86
N THR A 90 -7.80 8.60 5.97
CA THR A 90 -8.00 9.88 6.65
C THR A 90 -7.03 10.96 6.17
N TRP A 91 -5.95 10.59 5.46
CA TRP A 91 -4.97 11.55 4.97
C TRP A 91 -4.14 11.09 3.79
N VAL A 92 -3.47 9.95 3.92
CA VAL A 92 -2.46 9.52 2.95
C VAL A 92 -3.10 9.34 1.58
N ASP A 93 -4.24 8.65 1.49
CA ASP A 93 -4.91 8.38 0.22
C ASP A 93 -5.94 9.41 -0.23
N LEU A 94 -6.07 10.53 0.50
CA LEU A 94 -6.94 11.61 0.06
C LEU A 94 -6.38 12.22 -1.22
N HIS A 95 -7.28 12.59 -2.11
CA HIS A 95 -7.02 13.41 -3.29
C HIS A 95 -7.34 14.88 -3.01
N PRO A 96 -6.92 15.81 -3.90
CA PRO A 96 -7.17 17.25 -3.70
C PRO A 96 -8.65 17.63 -3.55
N ASP A 97 -9.56 16.80 -4.06
CA ASP A 97 -11.01 16.97 -3.95
C ASP A 97 -11.61 16.41 -2.63
N GLY A 98 -10.75 15.95 -1.70
CA GLY A 98 -11.16 15.36 -0.44
C GLY A 98 -11.73 13.94 -0.53
N THR A 99 -11.74 13.36 -1.74
CA THR A 99 -12.15 11.96 -1.95
C THR A 99 -10.96 11.02 -1.89
N VAL A 100 -11.21 9.72 -1.85
CA VAL A 100 -10.20 8.69 -2.15
C VAL A 100 -10.51 8.07 -3.49
N ARG A 101 -9.51 7.48 -4.14
CA ARG A 101 -9.70 6.74 -5.40
C ARG A 101 -9.15 5.34 -5.30
N SER A 102 -9.82 4.43 -5.97
CA SER A 102 -9.28 3.08 -6.11
C SER A 102 -8.06 3.07 -7.01
N LEU A 103 -7.01 2.39 -6.58
CA LEU A 103 -5.77 2.26 -7.34
C LEU A 103 -6.00 1.71 -8.75
N TYR A 104 -6.79 0.64 -8.91
CA TYR A 104 -6.89 -0.07 -10.19
C TYR A 104 -8.06 0.34 -11.08
N SER A 105 -9.04 1.09 -10.55
CA SER A 105 -10.19 1.56 -11.34
C SER A 105 -10.32 3.07 -11.44
N GLY A 106 -9.57 3.82 -10.62
CA GLY A 106 -9.64 5.27 -10.57
C GLY A 106 -10.96 5.83 -10.02
N GLU A 107 -11.95 4.98 -9.72
CA GLU A 107 -13.24 5.45 -9.24
C GLU A 107 -13.11 6.16 -7.90
N ARG A 108 -13.83 7.27 -7.78
CA ARG A 108 -13.88 8.09 -6.58
C ARG A 108 -14.80 7.46 -5.54
N LYS A 109 -14.43 7.60 -4.28
CA LYS A 109 -15.26 7.21 -3.14
C LYS A 109 -15.10 8.21 -2.00
N ASP A 110 -16.17 8.41 -1.24
CA ASP A 110 -16.10 9.23 -0.03
C ASP A 110 -15.35 8.45 1.07
N PRO A 111 -14.22 8.95 1.60
CA PRO A 111 -13.46 8.30 2.67
C PRO A 111 -14.31 7.97 3.91
N ARG A 112 -15.35 8.77 4.21
CA ARG A 112 -16.25 8.51 5.34
C ARG A 112 -16.93 7.15 5.24
N THR A 113 -17.30 6.76 4.03
CA THR A 113 -17.95 5.46 3.79
C THR A 113 -17.01 4.30 4.08
N LEU A 114 -15.71 4.44 3.78
CA LEU A 114 -14.71 3.42 4.07
C LEU A 114 -14.45 3.30 5.57
N ILE A 115 -14.33 4.43 6.28
CA ILE A 115 -14.12 4.46 7.73
C ILE A 115 -15.27 3.74 8.44
N VAL A 116 -16.52 4.05 8.08
CA VAL A 116 -17.70 3.39 8.66
C VAL A 116 -17.73 1.90 8.33
N GLN A 117 -17.46 1.51 7.08
CA GLN A 117 -17.42 0.11 6.65
C GLN A 117 -16.34 -0.70 7.40
N ASP A 118 -15.17 -0.12 7.65
CA ASP A 118 -14.10 -0.82 8.36
C ASP A 118 -14.41 -0.99 9.86
N VAL A 119 -15.06 -0.01 10.49
CA VAL A 119 -15.57 -0.13 11.87
C VAL A 119 -16.63 -1.23 11.98
N GLU A 120 -17.57 -1.29 11.04
CA GLU A 120 -18.55 -2.38 11.00
C GLU A 120 -17.88 -3.75 10.80
N THR A 121 -16.90 -3.82 9.90
CA THR A 121 -16.10 -5.03 9.66
C THR A 121 -15.37 -5.49 10.93
N MET A 122 -14.77 -4.56 11.68
CA MET A 122 -14.13 -4.85 12.97
C MET A 122 -15.11 -5.41 13.99
N LYS A 123 -16.27 -4.77 14.14
CA LYS A 123 -17.31 -5.21 15.09
C LYS A 123 -17.77 -6.64 14.78
N ARG A 124 -18.05 -6.94 13.50
CA ARG A 124 -18.45 -8.29 13.06
C ARG A 124 -17.36 -9.32 13.32
N ARG A 125 -16.11 -9.02 13.00
CA ARG A 125 -14.96 -9.90 13.33
C ARG A 125 -14.89 -10.17 14.81
N TYR A 126 -14.90 -9.13 15.65
CA TYR A 126 -14.82 -9.29 17.10
C TYR A 126 -15.93 -10.20 17.64
N GLU A 127 -17.17 -10.01 17.18
CA GLU A 127 -18.30 -10.85 17.57
C GLU A 127 -18.10 -12.32 17.17
N GLU A 128 -17.68 -12.60 15.93
CA GLU A 128 -17.45 -13.96 15.46
C GLU A 128 -16.27 -14.63 16.17
N PHE A 129 -15.15 -13.94 16.37
CA PHE A 129 -14.01 -14.44 17.16
C PHE A 129 -14.42 -14.77 18.59
N ARG A 130 -15.24 -13.91 19.22
CA ARG A 130 -15.75 -14.13 20.57
C ARG A 130 -16.70 -15.32 20.63
N GLN A 131 -17.55 -15.51 19.62
CA GLN A 131 -18.42 -16.68 19.51
C GLN A 131 -17.60 -17.96 19.30
N LEU A 132 -16.57 -17.91 18.45
CA LEU A 132 -15.65 -19.02 18.23
C LEU A 132 -15.01 -19.46 19.54
N LEU A 133 -14.36 -18.54 20.27
CA LEU A 133 -13.69 -18.84 21.54
C LEU A 133 -14.64 -19.39 22.62
N ARG A 134 -15.91 -18.95 22.65
CA ARG A 134 -16.93 -19.53 23.53
C ARG A 134 -17.24 -20.99 23.20
N ARG A 135 -17.27 -21.36 21.91
CA ARG A 135 -17.56 -22.72 21.43
C ARG A 135 -16.35 -23.67 21.55
N THR A 136 -15.14 -23.12 21.54
CA THR A 136 -13.86 -23.83 21.61
C THR A 136 -13.53 -24.47 22.96
N LYS A 137 -14.36 -24.28 24.00
CA LYS A 137 -14.14 -24.84 25.36
C LYS A 137 -13.91 -26.37 25.41
N ASN A 138 -14.13 -27.11 24.33
CA ASN A 138 -13.95 -28.57 24.24
C ASN A 138 -12.81 -29.05 23.30
N GLY A 139 -11.97 -28.16 22.76
CA GLY A 139 -10.81 -28.57 21.95
C GLY A 139 -10.30 -27.49 21.00
N TRP A 140 -8.97 -27.40 20.86
CA TRP A 140 -8.28 -26.32 20.13
C TRP A 140 -7.92 -26.64 18.66
N GLY A 141 -8.15 -27.88 18.20
CA GLY A 141 -7.64 -28.37 16.91
C GLY A 141 -8.18 -27.67 15.65
N ASP A 142 -9.39 -27.10 15.71
CA ASP A 142 -10.09 -26.47 14.56
C ASP A 142 -10.20 -24.93 14.72
N VAL A 143 -9.55 -24.35 15.73
CA VAL A 143 -9.68 -22.91 16.02
C VAL A 143 -8.92 -22.08 14.99
N HIS A 144 -7.72 -22.52 14.63
CA HIS A 144 -6.86 -21.76 13.74
C HIS A 144 -7.45 -21.65 12.32
N GLU A 145 -8.00 -22.73 11.79
CA GLU A 145 -8.65 -22.74 10.48
C GLU A 145 -9.87 -21.81 10.48
N ARG A 146 -10.74 -21.91 11.50
CA ARG A 146 -11.89 -21.03 11.65
C ARG A 146 -11.52 -19.56 11.86
N VAL A 147 -10.45 -19.28 12.61
CA VAL A 147 -9.89 -17.94 12.74
C VAL A 147 -9.52 -17.38 11.36
N ASN A 148 -8.77 -18.14 10.56
CA ASN A 148 -8.41 -17.72 9.20
C ASN A 148 -9.64 -17.51 8.31
N THR A 149 -10.67 -18.35 8.43
CA THR A 149 -11.94 -18.19 7.70
C THR A 149 -12.64 -16.88 8.05
N ILE A 150 -12.75 -16.53 9.35
CA ILE A 150 -13.36 -15.26 9.79
C ILE A 150 -12.60 -14.07 9.21
N GLU A 151 -11.26 -14.11 9.17
CA GLU A 151 -10.46 -13.02 8.60
C GLU A 151 -10.59 -12.89 7.09
N GLN A 152 -10.74 -14.01 6.38
CA GLN A 152 -10.96 -14.02 4.94
C GLN A 152 -12.36 -13.50 4.59
N GLN A 153 -13.36 -13.89 5.37
CA GLN A 153 -14.74 -13.45 5.19
C GLN A 153 -14.91 -11.95 5.44
N TRP A 154 -14.21 -11.40 6.44
CA TRP A 154 -14.26 -10.00 6.83
C TRP A 154 -12.93 -9.29 6.58
N LYS A 155 -12.43 -9.40 5.35
CA LYS A 155 -11.15 -8.80 4.96
C LYS A 155 -11.29 -7.27 4.90
N PHE A 156 -10.39 -6.56 5.58
CA PHE A 156 -10.22 -5.12 5.35
C PHE A 156 -9.76 -4.90 3.91
N ASN A 157 -10.37 -3.96 3.23
CA ASN A 157 -10.10 -3.76 1.83
C ASN A 157 -9.16 -2.58 1.60
N ALA A 158 -7.87 -2.84 1.85
CA ALA A 158 -6.76 -2.06 1.33
C ALA A 158 -5.95 -2.95 0.37
N GLU A 159 -5.45 -2.36 -0.69
CA GLU A 159 -4.57 -3.00 -1.66
C GLU A 159 -3.13 -2.95 -1.18
N HIS A 160 -2.49 -4.12 -1.11
CA HIS A 160 -1.03 -4.21 -1.01
C HIS A 160 -0.46 -4.38 -2.41
N VAL A 161 0.15 -3.32 -2.96
CA VAL A 161 0.70 -3.35 -4.32
C VAL A 161 1.73 -4.49 -4.49
N VAL A 162 2.52 -4.81 -3.47
CA VAL A 162 3.19 -6.10 -3.39
C VAL A 162 2.28 -7.09 -2.64
N PRO A 163 1.85 -8.22 -3.23
CA PRO A 163 0.94 -9.13 -2.56
C PRO A 163 1.50 -9.65 -1.24
N GLN A 164 0.69 -9.67 -0.19
CA GLN A 164 1.11 -10.16 1.13
C GLN A 164 1.65 -11.59 1.09
N SER A 165 1.10 -12.45 0.22
CA SER A 165 1.55 -13.83 0.03
C SER A 165 2.99 -13.93 -0.49
N TRP A 166 3.53 -12.87 -1.10
CA TRP A 166 4.89 -12.86 -1.64
C TRP A 166 5.97 -12.68 -0.57
N PHE A 167 5.64 -12.05 0.57
CA PHE A 167 6.57 -11.78 1.67
C PHE A 167 6.13 -12.38 3.03
N GLY A 168 5.05 -13.17 3.01
CA GLY A 168 4.51 -13.86 4.18
C GLY A 168 3.71 -12.96 5.13
N ALA A 169 3.15 -11.85 4.63
CA ALA A 169 2.37 -10.89 5.41
C ALA A 169 3.10 -10.36 6.67
N ARG A 170 4.43 -10.36 6.67
CA ARG A 170 5.24 -9.99 7.83
C ARG A 170 5.31 -8.48 8.01
N GLU A 171 5.27 -8.04 9.26
CA GLU A 171 5.63 -6.67 9.61
C GLU A 171 7.17 -6.46 9.52
N PRO A 172 7.65 -5.24 9.22
CA PRO A 172 6.89 -3.99 9.03
C PRO A 172 6.36 -3.81 7.60
N MET A 173 6.59 -4.76 6.70
CA MET A 173 6.21 -4.62 5.29
C MET A 173 4.70 -4.51 5.15
N LYS A 174 3.94 -5.33 5.88
CA LYS A 174 2.48 -5.33 5.78
C LYS A 174 1.86 -3.96 6.10
N GLY A 175 2.41 -3.22 7.07
CA GLY A 175 1.96 -1.88 7.45
C GLY A 175 2.65 -0.71 6.77
N ASP A 176 3.58 -0.92 5.82
CA ASP A 176 4.28 0.17 5.14
C ASP A 176 3.36 0.89 4.15
N LEU A 177 3.00 2.14 4.46
CA LEU A 177 2.06 2.97 3.70
C LEU A 177 2.49 3.24 2.26
N HIS A 178 3.78 3.12 1.91
CA HIS A 178 4.27 3.34 0.54
C HIS A 178 3.79 2.30 -0.47
N HIS A 179 3.22 1.17 -0.02
CA HIS A 179 2.58 0.20 -0.92
C HIS A 179 1.16 -0.20 -0.51
N LEU A 180 0.52 0.60 0.36
CA LEU A 180 -0.86 0.44 0.78
C LEU A 180 -1.76 1.46 0.09
N PHE A 181 -2.82 1.02 -0.57
CA PHE A 181 -3.74 1.91 -1.30
C PHE A 181 -5.20 1.55 -1.07
N VAL A 182 -6.08 2.53 -1.24
CA VAL A 182 -7.50 2.32 -1.42
C VAL A 182 -7.73 1.57 -2.73
N CYS A 183 -8.60 0.57 -2.69
CA CYS A 183 -9.03 -0.19 -3.85
C CYS A 183 -10.46 -0.66 -3.59
N GLN A 184 -11.24 -1.08 -4.58
CA GLN A 184 -12.51 -1.76 -4.31
C GLN A 184 -12.29 -3.26 -4.02
N PRO A 185 -13.16 -3.90 -3.22
CA PRO A 185 -13.01 -5.31 -2.88
C PRO A 185 -12.98 -6.20 -4.12
N GLU A 186 -13.78 -5.87 -5.14
CA GLU A 186 -13.84 -6.62 -6.39
C GLU A 186 -12.53 -6.52 -7.18
N CYS A 187 -11.95 -5.32 -7.28
CA CYS A 187 -10.69 -5.11 -7.98
C CYS A 187 -9.51 -5.77 -7.24
N ASN A 188 -9.45 -5.65 -5.91
CA ASN A 188 -8.44 -6.33 -5.06
C ASN A 188 -8.54 -7.87 -5.20
N THR A 189 -9.78 -8.39 -5.19
CA THR A 189 -10.03 -9.84 -5.40
C THR A 189 -9.61 -10.30 -6.79
N MET A 190 -9.97 -9.54 -7.83
CA MET A 190 -9.59 -9.83 -9.22
C MET A 190 -8.06 -9.83 -9.39
N ARG A 191 -7.38 -8.82 -8.85
CA ARG A 191 -5.92 -8.69 -8.90
C ARG A 191 -5.22 -9.87 -8.22
N SER A 192 -5.81 -10.40 -7.14
CA SER A 192 -5.29 -11.57 -6.42
C SER A 192 -3.82 -11.40 -5.98
N ASN A 193 -2.92 -12.28 -6.40
CA ASN A 193 -1.48 -12.18 -6.21
C ASN A 193 -0.72 -12.22 -7.54
N PHE A 194 -1.37 -11.83 -8.63
CA PHE A 194 -0.78 -11.89 -9.97
C PHE A 194 0.31 -10.83 -10.15
N PRO A 195 1.45 -11.19 -10.76
CA PRO A 195 2.43 -10.21 -11.23
C PRO A 195 1.83 -9.31 -12.32
N TYR A 196 2.37 -8.10 -12.43
CA TYR A 196 1.97 -7.15 -13.45
C TYR A 196 2.47 -7.53 -14.84
N ALA A 197 1.68 -7.21 -15.87
CA ALA A 197 2.04 -7.31 -17.29
C ALA A 197 1.31 -6.23 -18.10
N ASP A 198 1.77 -5.98 -19.33
CA ASP A 198 0.95 -5.37 -20.39
C ASP A 198 0.45 -6.47 -21.33
N PHE A 199 -0.74 -6.29 -21.89
CA PHE A 199 -1.35 -7.18 -22.87
C PHE A 199 -1.52 -6.46 -24.21
N PRO A 200 -1.09 -7.03 -25.35
CA PRO A 200 -1.20 -6.37 -26.66
C PRO A 200 -2.62 -5.98 -27.10
N PHE A 201 -3.64 -6.55 -26.47
CA PHE A 201 -5.06 -6.32 -26.76
C PHE A 201 -5.74 -5.36 -25.76
N TYR A 202 -4.99 -4.78 -24.83
CA TYR A 202 -5.50 -3.93 -23.77
C TYR A 202 -4.53 -2.78 -23.52
N ASN A 203 -4.98 -1.54 -23.66
CA ASN A 203 -4.15 -0.35 -23.55
C ASN A 203 -4.86 0.71 -22.69
N PRO A 204 -5.01 0.43 -21.38
CA PRO A 204 -5.70 1.32 -20.45
C PRO A 204 -4.89 2.60 -20.18
N GLU A 205 -5.57 3.63 -19.69
CA GLU A 205 -5.03 4.97 -19.43
C GLU A 205 -4.57 5.75 -20.68
N ASP A 206 -4.80 5.21 -21.88
CA ASP A 206 -4.70 5.97 -23.13
C ASP A 206 -5.83 7.01 -23.20
N PRO A 207 -5.53 8.31 -23.42
CA PRO A 207 -6.54 9.36 -23.50
C PRO A 207 -7.62 9.13 -24.59
N ASP A 208 -7.28 8.36 -25.63
CA ASP A 208 -8.16 8.08 -26.76
C ASP A 208 -8.95 6.75 -26.58
N GLU A 209 -8.66 5.97 -25.54
CA GLU A 209 -9.39 4.74 -25.22
C GLU A 209 -10.47 4.99 -24.15
N GLN A 210 -11.65 4.41 -24.38
CA GLN A 210 -12.68 4.36 -23.35
C GLN A 210 -12.33 3.28 -22.33
N ILE A 211 -12.71 3.51 -21.07
CA ILE A 211 -12.56 2.52 -20.00
C ILE A 211 -13.16 1.19 -20.44
N GLN A 212 -12.33 0.17 -20.63
CA GLN A 212 -12.78 -1.10 -21.18
C GLN A 212 -13.16 -2.07 -20.07
N ASN A 213 -12.38 -2.09 -18.98
CA ASN A 213 -12.52 -3.03 -17.88
C ASN A 213 -12.32 -2.31 -16.56
N ARG A 214 -13.41 -1.93 -15.88
CA ARG A 214 -13.42 -1.20 -14.59
C ARG A 214 -12.16 -1.35 -13.72
N CYS A 215 -11.70 -2.58 -13.42
CA CYS A 215 -10.56 -2.83 -12.55
C CYS A 215 -9.23 -3.15 -13.27
N GLY A 216 -9.26 -3.52 -14.55
CA GLY A 216 -8.14 -4.16 -15.23
C GLY A 216 -8.49 -5.52 -15.84
N VAL A 217 -7.48 -6.18 -16.40
CA VAL A 217 -7.57 -7.49 -17.04
C VAL A 217 -6.66 -8.48 -16.34
N VAL A 218 -7.14 -9.71 -16.16
CA VAL A 218 -6.30 -10.86 -15.78
C VAL A 218 -6.19 -11.79 -16.98
N HIS A 219 -4.96 -12.10 -17.40
CA HIS A 219 -4.70 -13.03 -18.48
C HIS A 219 -3.46 -13.87 -18.20
N ASN A 220 -3.56 -15.20 -18.38
CA ASN A 220 -2.48 -16.17 -18.14
C ASN A 220 -1.76 -16.05 -16.79
N GLY A 221 -2.48 -15.65 -15.74
CA GLY A 221 -1.91 -15.48 -14.40
C GLY A 221 -1.07 -14.21 -14.22
N TYR A 222 -1.29 -13.21 -15.07
CA TYR A 222 -0.78 -11.85 -14.94
C TYR A 222 -1.94 -10.86 -14.88
N PHE A 223 -1.69 -9.67 -14.38
CA PHE A 223 -2.68 -8.61 -14.23
C PHE A 223 -2.18 -7.29 -14.84
N GLU A 224 -3.05 -6.62 -15.59
CA GLU A 224 -2.85 -5.26 -16.08
C GLU A 224 -3.98 -4.39 -15.54
N PRO A 225 -3.68 -3.34 -14.75
CA PRO A 225 -4.72 -2.51 -14.16
C PRO A 225 -5.31 -1.51 -15.17
N GLU A 226 -6.57 -1.14 -15.00
CA GLU A 226 -7.24 -0.11 -15.81
C GLU A 226 -6.80 1.31 -15.45
N TYR A 227 -6.37 1.51 -14.21
CA TYR A 227 -5.86 2.77 -13.70
C TYR A 227 -4.63 2.54 -12.82
N GLY A 228 -3.78 3.56 -12.69
CA GLY A 228 -2.76 3.59 -11.65
C GLY A 228 -1.50 2.79 -11.97
N LYS A 229 -1.19 2.52 -13.25
CA LYS A 229 0.05 1.84 -13.67
C LYS A 229 1.30 2.49 -13.08
N GLY A 230 1.42 3.82 -13.21
CA GLY A 230 2.57 4.57 -12.67
C GLY A 230 2.70 4.46 -11.15
N THR A 231 1.59 4.66 -10.43
CA THR A 231 1.54 4.58 -8.96
C THR A 231 1.90 3.18 -8.47
N ALA A 232 1.34 2.13 -9.09
CA ALA A 232 1.66 0.74 -8.78
C ALA A 232 3.14 0.44 -9.07
N ALA A 233 3.66 0.92 -10.19
CA ALA A 233 5.06 0.75 -10.56
C ALA A 233 6.01 1.37 -9.52
N ARG A 234 5.79 2.63 -9.12
CA ARG A 234 6.61 3.31 -8.11
C ARG A 234 6.55 2.65 -6.74
N ALA A 235 5.39 2.14 -6.33
CA ALA A 235 5.25 1.40 -5.09
C ALA A 235 5.98 0.04 -5.14
N MET A 236 5.92 -0.67 -6.26
CA MET A 236 6.70 -1.90 -6.48
C MET A 236 8.21 -1.64 -6.45
N LEU A 237 8.69 -0.64 -7.19
CA LEU A 237 10.11 -0.25 -7.23
C LEU A 237 10.61 0.16 -5.83
N TYR A 238 9.81 0.96 -5.10
CA TYR A 238 10.11 1.29 -3.70
C TYR A 238 10.21 0.05 -2.83
N PHE A 239 9.27 -0.89 -2.93
CA PHE A 239 9.30 -2.08 -2.09
C PHE A 239 10.54 -2.94 -2.37
N LEU A 240 10.93 -3.08 -3.65
CA LEU A 240 12.16 -3.77 -4.04
C LEU A 240 13.41 -3.07 -3.50
N LEU A 241 13.44 -1.74 -3.53
CA LEU A 241 14.51 -0.94 -2.95
C LEU A 241 14.56 -1.09 -1.43
N ARG A 242 13.42 -0.97 -0.74
CA ARG A 242 13.35 -0.97 0.73
C ARG A 242 13.55 -2.37 1.31
N TYR A 243 13.05 -3.41 0.64
CA TYR A 243 12.99 -4.79 1.12
C TYR A 243 13.55 -5.80 0.08
N PRO A 244 14.81 -5.66 -0.37
CA PRO A 244 15.37 -6.42 -1.50
C PRO A 244 15.38 -7.93 -1.31
N LYS A 245 15.32 -8.39 -0.06
CA LYS A 245 15.37 -9.82 0.31
C LYS A 245 14.02 -10.38 0.77
N ALA A 246 12.96 -9.57 0.83
CA ALA A 246 11.71 -9.98 1.46
C ALA A 246 10.81 -10.86 0.60
N ILE A 247 10.73 -10.56 -0.71
CA ILE A 247 9.89 -11.32 -1.65
C ILE A 247 10.51 -12.71 -1.86
N ALA A 248 9.72 -13.76 -1.69
CA ALA A 248 10.14 -15.12 -1.91
C ALA A 248 10.65 -15.33 -3.36
N LYS A 249 11.70 -16.14 -3.50
CA LYS A 249 12.43 -16.30 -4.78
C LYS A 249 11.53 -16.71 -5.96
N SER A 250 10.51 -17.53 -5.70
CA SER A 250 9.54 -17.99 -6.72
C SER A 250 8.72 -16.85 -7.33
N PHE A 251 8.32 -15.85 -6.53
CA PHE A 251 7.58 -14.69 -7.00
C PHE A 251 8.51 -13.63 -7.59
N ARG A 252 9.69 -13.45 -6.99
CA ARG A 252 10.68 -12.46 -7.45
C ARG A 252 11.04 -12.63 -8.93
N ARG A 253 11.16 -13.87 -9.41
CA ARG A 253 11.45 -14.19 -10.82
C ARG A 253 10.34 -13.80 -11.81
N LYS A 254 9.14 -13.50 -11.32
CA LYS A 254 7.98 -13.09 -12.14
C LYS A 254 7.83 -11.58 -12.24
N ILE A 255 8.69 -10.80 -11.56
CA ILE A 255 8.64 -9.35 -11.57
C ILE A 255 9.43 -8.85 -12.79
N ASP A 256 8.74 -8.15 -13.69
CA ASP A 256 9.35 -7.48 -14.84
C ASP A 256 9.73 -6.04 -14.46
N ILE A 257 10.97 -5.81 -14.05
CA ILE A 257 11.46 -4.47 -13.70
C ILE A 257 11.45 -3.52 -14.90
N PRO A 258 11.92 -3.93 -16.11
CA PRO A 258 11.76 -3.10 -17.29
C PRO A 258 10.33 -2.60 -17.52
N LEU A 259 9.31 -3.44 -17.31
CA LEU A 259 7.91 -3.02 -17.36
C LEU A 259 7.59 -1.94 -16.32
N LEU A 260 7.97 -2.15 -15.06
CA LEU A 260 7.72 -1.17 -14.00
C LEU A 260 8.41 0.17 -14.29
N VAL A 261 9.65 0.14 -14.81
CA VAL A 261 10.36 1.37 -15.20
C VAL A 261 9.62 2.08 -16.35
N ARG A 262 9.18 1.34 -17.38
CA ARG A 262 8.38 1.91 -18.48
C ARG A 262 7.08 2.54 -17.99
N TRP A 263 6.31 1.86 -17.16
CA TRP A 263 5.07 2.42 -16.58
C TRP A 263 5.35 3.67 -15.75
N HIS A 264 6.42 3.65 -14.94
CA HIS A 264 6.82 4.81 -14.15
C HIS A 264 7.18 6.03 -15.02
N GLU A 265 7.89 5.81 -16.14
CA GLU A 265 8.26 6.87 -17.09
C GLU A 265 7.07 7.41 -17.90
N GLN A 266 6.16 6.51 -18.31
CA GLN A 266 4.95 6.87 -19.06
C GLN A 266 3.95 7.67 -18.20
N PHE A 267 3.85 7.34 -16.92
CA PHE A 267 2.88 7.92 -16.01
C PHE A 267 3.58 8.64 -14.84
N PRO A 268 4.06 9.88 -15.03
CA PRO A 268 4.86 10.60 -14.04
C PRO A 268 4.11 10.85 -12.72
N PRO A 269 4.83 11.05 -11.59
CA PRO A 269 4.19 11.31 -10.31
C PRO A 269 3.27 12.53 -10.34
N THR A 270 2.11 12.40 -9.72
CA THR A 270 1.12 13.48 -9.62
C THR A 270 1.22 14.20 -8.28
N VAL A 271 0.51 15.34 -8.13
CA VAL A 271 0.39 16.06 -6.85
C VAL A 271 -0.15 15.15 -5.74
N TYR A 272 -1.02 14.19 -6.08
CA TYR A 272 -1.51 13.18 -5.14
C TYR A 272 -0.39 12.26 -4.62
N GLU A 273 0.55 11.86 -5.48
CA GLU A 273 1.67 11.02 -5.05
C GLU A 273 2.72 11.80 -4.26
N HIS A 274 2.96 13.06 -4.61
CA HIS A 274 3.83 13.94 -3.81
C HIS A 274 3.26 14.19 -2.41
N HIS A 275 1.94 14.45 -2.32
CA HIS A 275 1.21 14.51 -1.06
C HIS A 275 1.40 13.24 -0.24
N ARG A 276 1.11 12.08 -0.83
CA ARG A 276 1.32 10.77 -0.19
C ARG A 276 2.72 10.60 0.35
N ASN A 277 3.72 10.85 -0.48
CA ASN A 277 5.12 10.67 -0.11
C ASN A 277 5.52 11.58 1.07
N SER A 278 5.04 12.83 1.05
CA SER A 278 5.22 13.80 2.14
C SER A 278 4.53 13.36 3.44
N ALA A 279 3.24 12.97 3.36
CA ALA A 279 2.47 12.48 4.49
C ALA A 279 3.13 11.25 5.13
N ILE A 280 3.51 10.26 4.31
CA ILE A 280 4.15 9.03 4.78
C ILE A 280 5.52 9.34 5.41
N PHE A 281 6.26 10.31 4.88
CA PHE A 281 7.52 10.75 5.51
C PHE A 281 7.30 11.26 6.94
N PHE A 282 6.29 12.09 7.19
CA PHE A 282 5.99 12.57 8.54
C PHE A 282 5.47 11.45 9.47
N ILE A 283 4.80 10.44 8.92
CA ILE A 283 4.25 9.31 9.68
C ILE A 283 5.32 8.27 10.01
N GLN A 284 6.02 7.75 9.00
CA GLN A 284 6.94 6.60 9.11
C GLN A 284 8.43 7.00 9.19
N GLY A 285 8.78 8.16 8.65
CA GLY A 285 10.12 8.73 8.62
C GLY A 285 10.88 8.54 7.30
N ASN A 286 10.40 7.69 6.39
CA ASN A 286 11.06 7.36 5.13
C ASN A 286 10.26 7.82 3.90
N ARG A 287 10.97 8.08 2.80
CA ARG A 287 10.42 8.55 1.51
C ARG A 287 10.59 7.51 0.41
N ASN A 288 9.68 7.55 -0.57
CA ASN A 288 9.82 6.85 -1.84
C ASN A 288 10.62 7.70 -2.82
N PRO A 289 11.89 7.34 -3.14
CA PRO A 289 12.73 8.15 -4.00
C PRO A 289 12.25 8.21 -5.45
N PHE A 290 11.45 7.25 -5.92
CA PHE A 290 10.92 7.25 -7.28
C PHE A 290 9.79 8.28 -7.48
N ILE A 291 9.22 8.81 -6.40
CA ILE A 291 8.31 9.96 -6.44
C ILE A 291 9.12 11.26 -6.39
N ASP A 292 10.16 11.32 -5.56
CA ASP A 292 10.96 12.52 -5.34
C ASP A 292 11.94 12.85 -6.48
N PHE A 293 12.50 11.81 -7.11
CA PHE A 293 13.46 11.84 -8.21
C PHE A 293 13.13 10.74 -9.23
N PRO A 294 12.16 10.98 -10.13
CA PRO A 294 11.69 9.97 -11.08
C PRO A 294 12.80 9.34 -11.93
N GLU A 295 13.86 10.09 -12.25
CA GLU A 295 15.00 9.63 -13.04
C GLU A 295 15.79 8.48 -12.41
N LEU A 296 15.66 8.26 -11.10
CA LEU A 296 16.36 7.15 -10.42
C LEU A 296 15.89 5.78 -10.89
N ALA A 297 14.64 5.65 -11.34
CA ALA A 297 14.09 4.37 -11.79
C ALA A 297 14.87 3.78 -12.98
N GLY A 298 15.23 4.62 -13.97
CA GLY A 298 16.03 4.20 -15.13
C GLY A 298 17.54 4.12 -14.86
N ARG A 299 18.02 4.66 -13.73
CA ARG A 299 19.45 4.70 -13.37
C ARG A 299 19.86 3.59 -12.40
N MET A 300 18.96 3.13 -11.54
CA MET A 300 19.26 2.10 -10.53
C MET A 300 19.30 0.69 -11.12
N VAL A 301 20.23 -0.13 -10.62
CA VAL A 301 20.28 -1.56 -10.90
C VAL A 301 19.82 -2.32 -9.67
N PHE A 302 18.71 -3.05 -9.78
CA PHE A 302 18.16 -3.84 -8.68
C PHE A 302 18.83 -5.22 -8.63
N PRO A 303 19.46 -5.60 -7.51
CA PRO A 303 20.14 -6.90 -7.39
C PRO A 303 19.13 -8.02 -7.13
N PHE A 304 18.76 -8.75 -8.18
CA PHE A 304 17.82 -9.89 -8.08
C PHE A 304 18.52 -11.21 -7.72
N GLU A 305 19.85 -11.28 -7.88
CA GLU A 305 20.66 -12.47 -7.61
C GLU A 305 21.83 -12.16 -6.68
N GLY A 306 21.71 -12.56 -5.40
CA GLY A 306 22.84 -12.87 -4.51
C GLY A 306 23.79 -11.75 -4.05
N ALA A 307 23.85 -10.60 -4.71
CA ALA A 307 24.81 -9.55 -4.41
C ALA A 307 24.17 -8.39 -3.63
N LEU A 308 23.97 -8.61 -2.33
CA LEU A 308 23.90 -7.57 -1.28
C LEU A 308 24.43 -8.15 0.02
#